data_AF-A0A1I8MIX5-F1
#
_entry.id   AF-A0A1I8MIX5-F1
#
_cell.length_a   1.000
_cell.length_b   1.000
_cell.length_c   1.000
_cell.angle_alpha   90.00
_cell.angle_beta   90.00
_cell.angle_gamma   90.00
#
_symmetry.space_group_name_H-M   'P 1'
#
loop_
_entity.id
_entity.type
_entity.pdbx_description
1 polymer ?
#
loop_
_entity_poly.entity_id
_entity_poly.type
_entity_poly.pdbx_seq_one_letter_code
_entity_poly.pdbx_strand_id
1 'polypeptide(L)'
;MYDLMDSNGDYTHFYFCYRWFLLDFKRELVYDDVFATWEVIWAAKHVASGHFVLFLALALLETYRDIILSNSMDFTDVIKFFNEMAERHNAQSILQLSRSLVLQLQTIIENK
;
A
#
# COMPACT_ATOMS: atom_id res chain seq x y z
N MET A 1 0.07 1.99 -13.77
CA MET A 1 0.41 2.89 -12.65
C MET A 1 1.72 3.58 -12.90
N TYR A 2 2.87 2.89 -12.94
CA TYR A 2 4.15 3.52 -13.23
C TYR A 2 4.13 4.37 -14.53
N ASP A 3 3.67 3.80 -15.65
CA ASP A 3 3.60 4.54 -16.92
C ASP A 3 2.59 5.71 -16.91
N LEU A 4 1.56 5.64 -16.07
CA LEU A 4 0.56 6.71 -15.87
C LEU A 4 1.09 7.82 -14.94
N MET A 5 2.10 7.50 -14.12
CA MET A 5 2.79 8.42 -13.22
C MET A 5 4.00 9.09 -13.91
N ASP A 6 4.63 8.39 -14.87
CA ASP A 6 5.80 8.88 -15.62
C ASP A 6 5.43 9.89 -16.72
N SER A 7 4.20 9.83 -17.25
CA SER A 7 3.73 10.75 -18.30
C SER A 7 3.66 12.23 -17.87
N ASN A 8 3.61 12.50 -16.57
CA ASN A 8 3.42 13.84 -16.01
C ASN A 8 4.71 14.50 -15.47
N GLY A 9 5.87 13.83 -15.60
CA GLY A 9 7.20 14.44 -15.41
C GLY A 9 7.57 14.95 -14.02
N ASP A 10 6.68 14.83 -13.02
CA ASP A 10 6.90 15.37 -11.68
C ASP A 10 6.70 14.30 -10.60
N TYR A 11 7.78 13.92 -9.90
CA TYR A 11 7.75 12.88 -8.84
C TYR A 11 6.93 13.30 -7.60
N THR A 12 6.34 14.50 -7.60
CA THR A 12 5.28 14.98 -6.71
C THR A 12 4.14 13.94 -6.57
N HIS A 13 4.00 13.03 -7.53
CA HIS A 13 3.03 11.95 -7.52
C HIS A 13 3.16 10.91 -6.39
N PHE A 14 4.21 10.90 -5.56
CA PHE A 14 4.30 10.02 -4.38
C PHE A 14 3.83 10.66 -3.06
N TYR A 15 3.40 11.93 -3.04
CA TYR A 15 2.93 12.55 -1.79
C TYR A 15 1.64 11.90 -1.22
N PHE A 16 0.85 11.18 -2.04
CA PHE A 16 -0.37 10.54 -1.53
C PHE A 16 -0.08 9.51 -0.42
N CYS A 17 1.04 8.79 -0.51
CA CYS A 17 1.42 7.79 0.50
C CYS A 17 2.25 8.37 1.64
N TYR A 18 2.57 9.68 1.62
CA TYR A 18 3.31 10.32 2.71
C TYR A 18 2.59 10.15 4.05
N ARG A 19 1.26 10.32 4.07
CA ARG A 19 0.43 10.12 5.27
C ARG A 19 0.51 8.69 5.80
N TRP A 20 0.57 7.71 4.90
CA TRP A 20 0.61 6.29 5.26
C TRP A 20 1.87 5.95 6.04
N PHE A 21 3.03 6.38 5.55
CA PHE A 21 4.30 6.11 6.21
C PHE A 21 4.54 6.98 7.44
N LEU A 22 4.06 8.23 7.45
CA LEU A 22 4.23 9.12 8.60
C LEU A 22 3.44 8.65 9.83
N LEU A 23 2.28 8.01 9.61
CA LEU A 23 1.35 7.61 10.67
C LEU A 23 1.19 6.10 10.80
N ASP A 24 2.08 5.31 10.18
CA ASP A 24 2.00 3.85 10.15
C ASP A 24 0.57 3.33 9.85
N PHE A 25 -0.06 3.90 8.82
CA PHE A 25 -1.41 3.57 8.34
C PHE A 25 -2.54 3.76 9.37
N LYS A 26 -2.29 4.40 10.51
CA LYS A 26 -3.28 4.64 11.57
C LYS A 26 -4.54 5.37 11.10
N ARG A 27 -4.43 6.22 10.08
CA ARG A 27 -5.55 6.99 9.49
C ARG A 27 -6.30 6.22 8.40
N GLU A 28 -5.78 5.10 7.95
CA GLU A 28 -6.36 4.33 6.84
C GLU A 28 -7.21 3.17 7.35
N LEU A 29 -6.99 2.71 8.58
CA LEU A 29 -7.61 1.52 9.15
C LEU A 29 -8.52 1.87 10.34
N VAL A 30 -9.55 1.05 10.55
CA VAL A 30 -10.38 1.13 11.76
C VAL A 30 -9.51 0.83 12.98
N TYR A 31 -9.80 1.48 14.10
CA TYR A 31 -9.00 1.39 15.33
C TYR A 31 -8.68 -0.04 15.77
N ASP A 32 -9.64 -0.95 15.68
CA ASP A 32 -9.46 -2.36 16.06
C ASP A 32 -8.43 -3.08 15.17
N ASP A 33 -8.36 -2.71 13.89
CA ASP A 33 -7.42 -3.28 12.91
C ASP A 33 -6.03 -2.65 12.95
N VAL A 34 -5.90 -1.43 13.49
CA VAL A 34 -4.61 -0.71 13.59
C VAL A 34 -3.62 -1.51 14.44
N PHE A 35 -4.04 -2.00 15.61
CA PHE A 35 -3.15 -2.75 16.50
C PHE A 35 -2.71 -4.07 15.87
N ALA A 36 -3.64 -4.84 15.30
CA ALA A 36 -3.33 -6.09 14.62
C ALA A 36 -2.37 -5.86 13.45
N THR A 37 -2.54 -4.77 12.69
CA THR A 37 -1.65 -4.40 11.60
C THR A 37 -0.25 -4.06 12.10
N TRP A 38 -0.13 -3.32 13.21
CA TRP A 38 1.17 -3.00 13.81
C TRP A 38 1.89 -4.22 14.36
N GLU A 39 1.18 -5.12 15.03
CA GLU A 39 1.74 -6.40 15.49
C GLU A 39 2.32 -7.20 14.31
N VAL A 40 1.59 -7.26 13.18
CA VAL A 40 2.07 -7.92 11.97
C VAL A 40 3.29 -7.21 11.37
N ILE A 41 3.30 -5.87 11.29
CA ILE A 41 4.45 -5.11 10.79
C ILE A 41 5.70 -5.40 11.65
N TRP A 42 5.56 -5.36 12.97
CA TRP A 42 6.66 -5.61 13.90
C TRP A 42 7.15 -7.06 13.82
N ALA A 43 6.24 -8.03 13.74
CA ALA A 43 6.61 -9.43 13.56
C ALA A 43 7.28 -9.67 12.19
N ALA A 44 6.77 -9.06 11.12
CA ALA A 44 7.28 -9.21 9.76
C ALA A 44 8.72 -8.73 9.61
N LYS A 45 9.16 -7.76 10.41
CA LYS A 45 10.56 -7.32 10.47
C LYS A 45 11.54 -8.46 10.76
N HIS A 46 11.11 -9.45 11.55
CA HIS A 46 11.95 -10.58 11.97
C HIS A 46 11.75 -11.84 11.12
N VAL A 47 10.60 -11.97 10.46
CA VAL A 47 10.20 -13.22 9.77
C VAL A 47 10.22 -13.09 8.25
N ALA A 48 10.06 -11.89 7.71
CA ALA A 48 9.83 -11.67 6.28
C ALA A 48 10.73 -10.59 5.68
N SER A 49 10.57 -9.33 6.11
CA SER A 49 11.32 -8.19 5.58
C SER A 49 11.32 -7.03 6.56
N GLY A 50 12.48 -6.37 6.70
CA GLY A 50 12.60 -5.13 7.47
C GLY A 50 11.81 -3.94 6.90
N HIS A 51 11.33 -4.05 5.67
CA HIS A 51 10.57 -3.00 4.96
C HIS A 51 9.14 -3.44 4.62
N PHE A 52 8.51 -4.27 5.47
CA PHE A 52 7.15 -4.78 5.26
C PHE A 52 6.11 -3.68 4.99
N VAL A 53 6.25 -2.51 5.60
CA VAL A 53 5.38 -1.33 5.38
C VAL A 53 5.30 -0.89 3.91
N LEU A 54 6.36 -1.11 3.11
CA LEU A 54 6.34 -0.81 1.68
C LEU A 54 5.41 -1.76 0.91
N PHE A 55 5.36 -3.03 1.32
CA PHE A 55 4.45 -4.03 0.76
C PHE A 55 3.00 -3.79 1.21
N LEU A 56 2.81 -3.12 2.34
CA LEU A 56 1.48 -2.66 2.77
C LEU A 56 0.96 -1.54 1.88
N ALA A 57 1.78 -0.53 1.60
CA ALA A 57 1.44 0.52 0.64
C ALA A 57 1.19 -0.06 -0.76
N LEU A 58 2.03 -1.00 -1.20
CA LEU A 58 1.86 -1.65 -2.50
C LEU A 58 0.57 -2.48 -2.57
N ALA A 59 0.22 -3.21 -1.51
CA ALA A 59 -1.02 -3.99 -1.46
C ALA A 59 -2.26 -3.10 -1.54
N LEU A 60 -2.27 -1.93 -0.88
CA LEU A 60 -3.36 -0.96 -1.02
C LEU A 60 -3.48 -0.46 -2.47
N LEU A 61 -2.36 -0.12 -3.11
CA LEU A 61 -2.35 0.32 -4.50
C LEU A 61 -2.83 -0.77 -5.47
N GLU A 62 -2.39 -2.02 -5.28
CA GLU A 62 -2.84 -3.15 -6.08
C GLU A 62 -4.34 -3.41 -5.90
N THR A 63 -4.83 -3.36 -4.67
CA THR A 63 -6.26 -3.60 -4.36
C THR A 63 -7.19 -2.67 -5.15
N TYR A 64 -6.77 -1.43 -5.38
CA TYR A 64 -7.57 -0.43 -6.10
C TYR A 64 -7.07 -0.11 -7.50
N ARG A 65 -6.08 -0.87 -8.00
CA ARG A 65 -5.43 -0.64 -9.30
C ARG A 65 -6.44 -0.55 -10.43
N ASP A 66 -7.36 -1.50 -10.50
CA ASP A 66 -8.32 -1.57 -11.59
C ASP A 66 -9.29 -0.39 -11.56
N ILE A 67 -9.68 0.08 -10.36
CA ILE A 67 -10.55 1.25 -10.20
C ILE A 67 -9.82 2.52 -10.64
N ILE A 68 -8.57 2.70 -10.22
CA ILE A 68 -7.75 3.86 -10.58
C ILE A 68 -7.56 3.93 -12.10
N LEU A 69 -7.24 2.81 -12.73
CA LEU A 69 -7.00 2.72 -14.17
C LEU A 69 -8.30 2.83 -14.99
N SER A 70 -9.40 2.18 -14.56
CA SER A 70 -10.67 2.21 -15.30
C SER A 70 -11.29 3.60 -15.32
N ASN A 71 -11.08 4.39 -14.27
CA ASN A 71 -11.58 5.75 -14.16
C ASN A 71 -10.59 6.80 -14.69
N SER A 72 -9.42 6.39 -15.21
CA SER A 72 -8.36 7.30 -15.67
C SER A 72 -8.04 8.38 -14.65
N MET A 73 -7.99 8.01 -13.35
CA MET A 73 -7.82 8.97 -12.25
C MET A 73 -6.49 9.68 -12.37
N ASP A 74 -6.52 11.01 -12.26
CA ASP A 74 -5.30 11.79 -12.11
C ASP A 74 -4.77 11.71 -10.67
N PHE A 75 -3.64 12.37 -10.41
CA PHE A 75 -3.02 12.36 -9.09
C PHE A 75 -3.91 12.96 -7.98
N THR A 76 -4.66 14.02 -8.29
CA THR A 76 -5.56 14.68 -7.34
C THR A 76 -6.72 13.76 -7.01
N ASP A 77 -7.25 13.06 -8.01
CA ASP A 77 -8.31 12.08 -7.85
C ASP A 77 -7.86 10.90 -7.00
N VAL A 78 -6.63 10.40 -7.20
CA VAL A 78 -6.06 9.32 -6.37
C VAL A 78 -5.94 9.73 -4.91
N ILE A 79 -5.45 10.94 -4.63
CA ILE A 79 -5.39 11.46 -3.25
C ILE A 79 -6.79 11.53 -2.64
N LYS A 80 -7.74 12.10 -3.37
CA LYS A 80 -9.12 12.25 -2.90
C LYS A 80 -9.76 10.87 -2.64
N PHE A 81 -9.58 9.93 -3.55
CA PHE A 81 -10.06 8.56 -3.44
C PHE A 81 -9.57 7.88 -2.15
N PHE A 82 -8.26 7.90 -1.90
CA PHE A 82 -7.71 7.28 -0.69
C PHE A 82 -8.10 8.04 0.59
N ASN A 83 -8.25 9.35 0.54
CA ASN A 83 -8.79 10.12 1.66
C ASN A 83 -10.23 9.73 2.00
N GLU A 84 -11.07 9.49 1.00
CA GLU A 84 -12.45 9.05 1.17
C GLU A 84 -12.57 7.57 1.56
N MET A 85 -11.55 6.76 1.26
CA MET A 85 -11.47 5.34 1.62
C MET A 85 -10.83 5.08 2.99
N ALA A 86 -10.33 6.11 3.66
CA ALA A 86 -9.84 6.01 5.03
C ALA A 86 -10.86 5.29 5.93
N GLU A 87 -10.37 4.33 6.71
CA GLU A 87 -11.14 3.47 7.62
C GLU A 87 -12.13 2.51 6.92
N ARG A 88 -12.07 2.38 5.59
CA ARG A 88 -12.92 1.47 4.80
C ARG A 88 -12.16 0.32 4.14
N HIS A 89 -10.85 0.25 4.36
CA HIS A 89 -10.03 -0.83 3.84
C HIS A 89 -10.23 -2.12 4.65
N ASN A 90 -10.27 -3.26 3.97
CA ASN A 90 -10.25 -4.56 4.65
C ASN A 90 -8.82 -4.90 5.06
N ALA A 91 -8.47 -4.65 6.32
CA ALA A 91 -7.11 -4.83 6.83
C ALA A 91 -6.58 -6.26 6.62
N GLN A 92 -7.41 -7.28 6.86
CA GLN A 92 -7.03 -8.69 6.70
C GLN A 92 -6.63 -9.02 5.25
N SER A 93 -7.45 -8.59 4.28
CA SER A 93 -7.15 -8.79 2.86
C SER A 93 -5.87 -8.06 2.44
N ILE A 94 -5.68 -6.83 2.91
CA ILE A 94 -4.48 -6.04 2.63
C ILE A 94 -3.22 -6.71 3.19
N LEU A 95 -3.25 -7.15 4.46
CA LEU A 95 -2.12 -7.85 5.10
C LEU A 95 -1.77 -9.16 4.39
N GLN A 96 -2.79 -9.93 3.98
CA GLN A 96 -2.60 -11.17 3.24
C GLN A 96 -1.94 -10.91 1.87
N LEU A 97 -2.40 -9.89 1.14
CA LEU A 97 -1.81 -9.47 -0.12
C LEU A 97 -0.36 -9.01 0.07
N SER A 98 -0.08 -8.17 1.08
CA SER A 98 1.29 -7.73 1.41
C SER A 98 2.23 -8.92 1.65
N ARG A 99 1.78 -9.93 2.40
CA ARG A 99 2.57 -11.15 2.61
C ARG A 99 2.85 -11.89 1.31
N SER A 100 1.84 -12.02 0.44
CA SER A 100 2.03 -12.68 -0.85
C SER A 100 3.02 -11.94 -1.76
N LEU A 101 2.99 -10.60 -1.77
CA LEU A 101 3.93 -9.77 -2.51
C LEU A 101 5.38 -9.93 -2.02
N VAL A 102 5.59 -10.03 -0.70
CA VAL A 102 6.92 -10.34 -0.14
C VAL A 102 7.41 -11.71 -0.61
N LEU A 103 6.57 -12.73 -0.50
CA LEU A 103 6.93 -14.10 -0.91
C LEU A 103 7.25 -14.17 -2.41
N GLN A 104 6.45 -13.50 -3.24
CA GLN A 104 6.72 -13.43 -4.69
C GLN A 104 8.09 -12.80 -4.96
N LEU A 105 8.42 -11.71 -4.28
CA LEU A 105 9.73 -11.07 -4.43
C LEU A 105 10.87 -12.00 -3.99
N GLN A 106 10.72 -12.70 -2.86
CA GLN A 106 11.71 -13.66 -2.37
C GLN A 106 11.95 -14.78 -3.39
N THR A 107 10.88 -15.37 -3.93
CA THR A 107 10.96 -16.40 -4.98
C THR A 107 11.64 -15.88 -6.25
N ILE A 108 11.39 -14.63 -6.66
CA ILE A 108 12.04 -14.02 -7.83
C ILE A 108 13.54 -13.81 -7.58
N ILE A 109 13.94 -13.44 -6.37
CA ILE A 109 15.34 -13.27 -5.99
C ILE A 109 16.06 -14.62 -5.91
N GLU A 110 15.42 -15.66 -5.37
CA GLU A 110 15.99 -17.01 -5.26
C GLU A 110 16.14 -17.72 -6.61
N ASN A 111 15.30 -17.39 -7.59
CA ASN A 111 15.36 -17.93 -8.96
C ASN A 111 16.30 -17.14 -9.89
N LYS A 112 17.05 -16.16 -9.37
CA LYS A 112 18.07 -15.39 -10.09
C LYS A 112 19.47 -15.86 -9.71
#